data_AF-A0A5A7N1K7-F1
#
_entry.id   AF-A0A5A7N1K7-F1
#
_cell.length_a   1.000
_cell.length_b   1.000
_cell.length_c   1.000
_cell.angle_alpha   90.00
_cell.angle_beta   90.00
_cell.angle_gamma   90.00
#
_symmetry.space_group_name_H-M   'P 1'
#
loop_
_entity.id
_entity.type
_entity.pdbx_description
1 polymer ?
#
loop_
_entity_poly.entity_id
_entity_poly.type
_entity_poly.pdbx_seq_one_letter_code
_entity_poly.pdbx_strand_id
1 'polypeptide(L)'
;MKYEATGGQNFYRLRNAEGFMAALGLNFRSVEPVMTHQYLCRGKTTSDEVQAKKMLGALFHENKRAFLVEDAQDGGLYCGCLVNEPVKEDTELLGLPEGISPHFFDHFYRIDALKSGRHHPKGCFWIESNQPGRVDTPLSILDIYPHLAALFGLEAGASSHTMPASSPSRKPLKEATIVN
;
A
#
# COMPACT_ATOMS: atom_id res chain seq x y z
N MET A 1 2.99 -5.28 -3.96
CA MET A 1 2.32 -5.17 -5.28
C MET A 1 3.01 -6.09 -6.29
N LYS A 2 2.27 -6.88 -7.08
CA LYS A 2 2.80 -7.98 -7.91
C LYS A 2 3.65 -7.56 -9.13
N TYR A 3 3.60 -6.29 -9.54
CA TYR A 3 4.17 -5.88 -10.82
C TYR A 3 5.31 -4.88 -10.74
N GLU A 4 5.76 -4.40 -9.56
CA GLU A 4 6.81 -3.37 -9.41
C GLU A 4 8.19 -3.69 -10.04
N ALA A 5 8.36 -4.87 -10.64
CA ALA A 5 9.60 -5.29 -11.30
C ALA A 5 9.82 -4.69 -12.70
N THR A 6 8.80 -4.13 -13.34
CA THR A 6 8.90 -3.52 -14.69
C THR A 6 8.74 -2.00 -14.59
N GLY A 7 9.80 -1.24 -14.85
CA GLY A 7 9.69 0.22 -15.01
C GLY A 7 8.75 0.60 -16.15
N GLY A 8 8.26 1.84 -16.16
CA GLY A 8 7.37 2.33 -17.22
C GLY A 8 5.89 1.99 -17.04
N GLN A 9 5.45 1.76 -15.80
CA GLN A 9 4.05 1.46 -15.51
C GLN A 9 3.15 2.68 -15.65
N ASN A 10 2.00 2.46 -16.28
CA ASN A 10 0.90 3.41 -16.26
C ASN A 10 0.11 3.18 -14.98
N PHE A 11 -0.36 4.25 -14.36
CA PHE A 11 -1.31 4.16 -13.26
C PHE A 11 -2.55 4.94 -13.63
N TYR A 12 -3.70 4.35 -13.34
CA TYR A 12 -4.99 4.99 -13.56
C TYR A 12 -5.68 5.19 -12.23
N ARG A 13 -6.28 6.35 -12.08
CA ARG A 13 -6.99 6.73 -10.86
C ARG A 13 -8.41 7.15 -11.21
N LEU A 14 -9.35 6.75 -10.36
CA LEU A 14 -10.73 7.22 -10.46
C LEU A 14 -10.76 8.75 -10.39
N ARG A 15 -11.50 9.37 -11.32
CA ARG A 15 -11.77 10.81 -11.32
C ARG A 15 -12.60 11.21 -10.10
N ASN A 16 -13.60 10.39 -9.78
CA ASN A 16 -14.45 10.53 -8.61
C ASN A 16 -14.66 9.15 -7.97
N ALA A 17 -13.86 8.81 -6.96
CA ALA A 17 -13.92 7.48 -6.35
C ALA A 17 -15.25 7.24 -5.64
N GLU A 18 -15.73 8.18 -4.83
CA GLU A 18 -17.02 8.06 -4.13
C GLU A 18 -18.19 7.94 -5.10
N GLY A 19 -18.22 8.80 -6.13
CA GLY A 19 -19.26 8.77 -7.16
C GLY A 19 -19.27 7.47 -7.96
N PHE A 20 -18.09 6.93 -8.30
CA PHE A 20 -17.98 5.63 -8.96
C PHE A 20 -18.51 4.50 -8.09
N MET A 21 -18.14 4.46 -6.80
CA MET A 21 -18.66 3.44 -5.88
C MET A 21 -20.19 3.56 -5.71
N ALA A 22 -20.70 4.78 -5.59
CA ALA A 22 -22.14 5.03 -5.49
C ALA A 22 -22.89 4.59 -6.76
N ALA A 23 -22.32 4.84 -7.96
CA ALA A 23 -22.90 4.39 -9.22
C ALA A 23 -22.99 2.86 -9.32
N LEU A 24 -22.04 2.13 -8.73
CA LEU A 24 -22.09 0.67 -8.59
C LEU A 24 -23.08 0.18 -7.52
N GLY A 25 -23.81 1.09 -6.86
CA GLY A 25 -24.71 0.78 -5.75
C GLY A 25 -23.99 0.37 -4.47
N LEU A 26 -22.72 0.77 -4.30
CA LEU A 26 -21.91 0.45 -3.13
C LEU A 26 -22.03 1.56 -2.07
N ASN A 27 -22.36 1.16 -0.85
CA ASN A 27 -22.57 2.06 0.28
C ASN A 27 -21.37 2.03 1.23
N PHE A 28 -20.43 2.96 1.01
CA PHE A 28 -19.33 3.18 1.94
C PHE A 28 -19.66 4.32 2.92
N ARG A 29 -19.13 4.18 4.14
CA ARG A 29 -19.04 5.28 5.11
C ARG A 29 -17.93 6.26 4.72
N SER A 30 -16.83 5.76 4.16
CA SER A 30 -15.70 6.57 3.71
C SER A 30 -14.95 5.87 2.57
N VAL A 31 -14.41 6.66 1.64
CA VAL A 31 -13.51 6.20 0.57
C VAL A 31 -12.25 7.07 0.61
N GLU A 32 -11.20 6.57 1.26
CA GLU A 32 -10.00 7.36 1.55
C GLU A 32 -8.86 6.98 0.60
N PRO A 33 -8.23 7.93 -0.11
CA PRO A 33 -7.05 7.61 -0.91
C PRO A 33 -5.88 7.26 0.02
N VAL A 34 -5.28 6.08 -0.17
CA VAL A 34 -4.13 5.61 0.63
C VAL A 34 -2.85 5.48 -0.19
N MET A 35 -2.99 5.35 -1.51
CA MET A 35 -1.88 5.35 -2.48
C MET A 35 -2.32 6.05 -3.75
N THR A 36 -1.39 6.19 -4.69
CA THR A 36 -1.60 6.80 -6.01
C THR A 36 -2.84 6.30 -6.75
N HIS A 37 -3.17 5.02 -6.69
CA HIS A 37 -4.30 4.39 -7.40
C HIS A 37 -5.14 3.45 -6.51
N GLN A 38 -4.99 3.57 -5.19
CA GLN A 38 -5.65 2.69 -4.21
C GLN A 38 -6.37 3.52 -3.14
N TYR A 39 -7.47 2.96 -2.66
CA TYR A 39 -8.38 3.53 -1.68
C TYR A 39 -8.61 2.54 -0.55
N LEU A 40 -8.76 3.05 0.66
CA LEU A 40 -9.33 2.34 1.80
C LEU A 40 -10.81 2.72 1.91
N CYS A 41 -11.67 1.75 1.62
CA CYS A 41 -13.11 1.91 1.69
C CYS A 41 -13.64 1.24 2.96
N ARG A 42 -14.43 1.95 3.76
CA ARG A 42 -15.06 1.37 4.96
C ARG A 42 -16.56 1.23 4.73
N GLY A 43 -17.09 0.01 4.79
CA GLY A 43 -18.52 -0.22 4.66
C GLY A 43 -19.31 0.40 5.80
N LYS A 44 -20.62 0.62 5.62
CA LYS A 44 -21.50 0.91 6.76
C LYS A 44 -21.77 -0.36 7.57
N THR A 45 -21.78 -1.50 6.88
CA THR A 45 -21.98 -2.84 7.43
C THR A 45 -21.00 -3.82 6.78
N THR A 46 -20.81 -4.97 7.40
CA THR A 46 -20.05 -6.09 6.80
C THR A 46 -20.67 -6.58 5.49
N SER A 47 -22.00 -6.48 5.34
CA SER A 47 -22.69 -6.85 4.11
C SER A 47 -22.29 -5.94 2.94
N ASP A 48 -22.10 -4.64 3.19
CA ASP A 48 -21.64 -3.70 2.15
C ASP A 48 -20.25 -4.06 1.65
N GLU A 49 -19.36 -4.52 2.54
CA GLU A 49 -18.01 -4.94 2.18
C GLU A 49 -18.03 -6.23 1.34
N VAL A 50 -18.88 -7.21 1.70
CA VAL A 50 -19.07 -8.43 0.89
C VAL A 50 -19.62 -8.09 -0.49
N GLN A 51 -20.60 -7.20 -0.58
CA GLN A 51 -21.16 -6.74 -1.85
C GLN A 51 -20.09 -6.01 -2.68
N ALA A 52 -19.30 -5.14 -2.06
CA ALA A 52 -18.22 -4.43 -2.74
C ALA A 52 -17.16 -5.37 -3.31
N LYS A 53 -16.72 -6.39 -2.56
CA LYS A 53 -15.81 -7.42 -3.08
C LYS A 53 -16.37 -8.12 -4.31
N LYS A 54 -17.66 -8.46 -4.28
CA LYS A 54 -18.33 -9.10 -5.41
C LYS A 54 -18.38 -8.18 -6.63
N MET A 55 -18.87 -6.95 -6.45
CA MET A 55 -19.07 -6.00 -7.55
C MET A 55 -17.74 -5.57 -8.17
N LEU A 56 -16.79 -5.09 -7.36
CA LEU A 56 -15.48 -4.64 -7.85
C LEU A 56 -14.65 -5.80 -8.39
N GLY A 57 -14.74 -6.98 -7.77
CA GLY A 57 -14.06 -8.19 -8.25
C GLY A 57 -14.61 -8.76 -9.56
N ALA A 58 -15.80 -8.32 -9.98
CA ALA A 58 -16.44 -8.69 -11.24
C ALA A 58 -16.15 -7.69 -12.38
N LEU A 59 -15.38 -6.61 -12.12
CA LEU A 59 -15.02 -5.64 -13.15
C LEU A 59 -13.76 -6.08 -13.90
N PHE A 60 -13.84 -6.06 -15.23
CA PHE A 60 -12.76 -6.50 -16.11
C PHE A 60 -12.43 -5.43 -17.16
N HIS A 61 -11.16 -5.35 -17.50
CA HIS A 61 -10.69 -4.70 -18.70
C HIS A 61 -10.14 -5.82 -19.60
N GLU A 62 -10.71 -5.97 -20.80
CA GLU A 62 -10.49 -7.12 -21.66
C GLU A 62 -10.71 -8.44 -20.89
N ASN A 63 -9.66 -9.22 -20.64
CA ASN A 63 -9.68 -10.49 -19.91
C ASN A 63 -8.95 -10.43 -18.56
N LYS A 64 -8.66 -9.23 -18.04
CA LYS A 64 -7.94 -9.01 -16.78
C LYS A 64 -8.85 -8.28 -15.79
N ARG A 65 -8.70 -8.60 -14.50
CA ARG A 65 -9.42 -7.86 -13.45
C ARG A 65 -9.00 -6.39 -13.47
N ALA A 66 -9.97 -5.50 -13.47
CA ALA A 66 -9.73 -4.06 -13.45
C ALA A 66 -9.42 -3.55 -12.04
N PHE A 67 -9.87 -4.27 -11.00
CA PHE A 67 -9.69 -3.87 -9.60
C PHE A 67 -8.96 -4.90 -8.74
N LEU A 68 -8.09 -4.38 -7.88
CA LEU A 68 -7.63 -5.03 -6.67
C LEU A 68 -8.74 -4.88 -5.63
N VAL A 69 -9.01 -5.95 -4.88
CA VAL A 69 -9.86 -5.87 -3.69
C VAL A 69 -9.30 -6.81 -2.62
N GLU A 70 -8.91 -6.25 -1.48
CA GLU A 70 -8.28 -6.98 -0.38
C GLU A 70 -8.81 -6.48 0.97
N ASP A 71 -8.85 -7.36 1.97
CA ASP A 71 -9.22 -7.00 3.34
C ASP A 71 -8.14 -6.13 3.98
N ALA A 72 -8.53 -5.06 4.65
CA ALA A 72 -7.64 -4.30 5.51
C ALA A 72 -7.56 -4.93 6.90
N GLN A 73 -6.36 -4.99 7.49
CA GLN A 73 -6.16 -5.59 8.82
C GLN A 73 -6.98 -4.90 9.92
N ASP A 74 -7.14 -3.57 9.83
CA ASP A 74 -7.89 -2.76 10.80
C ASP A 74 -9.37 -2.55 10.40
N GLY A 75 -9.88 -3.39 9.49
CA GLY A 75 -11.24 -3.31 8.95
C GLY A 75 -11.37 -2.41 7.73
N GLY A 76 -12.39 -2.69 6.91
CA GLY A 76 -12.56 -2.09 5.59
C GLY A 76 -11.88 -2.89 4.48
N LEU A 77 -11.89 -2.30 3.28
CA LEU A 77 -11.38 -2.89 2.05
C LEU A 77 -10.40 -1.97 1.37
N TYR A 78 -9.23 -2.51 1.05
CA TYR A 78 -8.38 -1.90 0.06
C TYR A 78 -8.93 -2.20 -1.33
N CYS A 79 -9.16 -1.18 -2.15
CA CYS A 79 -9.47 -1.35 -3.56
C CYS A 79 -8.69 -0.37 -4.43
N GLY A 80 -8.40 -0.74 -5.67
CA GLY A 80 -7.63 0.12 -6.57
C GLY A 80 -7.56 -0.42 -7.98
N CYS A 81 -7.20 0.43 -8.93
CA CYS A 81 -7.08 0.02 -10.33
C CYS A 81 -5.86 -0.91 -10.52
N LEU A 82 -6.06 -2.07 -11.13
CA LEU A 82 -4.99 -3.02 -11.49
C LEU A 82 -4.46 -2.82 -12.92
N VAL A 83 -5.15 -2.02 -13.73
CA VAL A 83 -4.71 -1.75 -15.10
C VAL A 83 -3.43 -0.94 -15.06
N ASN A 84 -2.38 -1.45 -15.70
CA ASN A 84 -1.04 -0.85 -15.66
C ASN A 84 -0.38 -0.73 -17.05
N GLU A 85 -1.06 -1.20 -18.09
CA GLU A 85 -0.69 -1.03 -19.49
C GLU A 85 -1.33 0.22 -20.10
N PRO A 86 -0.82 0.73 -21.23
CA PRO A 86 -1.48 1.80 -21.97
C PRO A 86 -2.90 1.38 -22.39
N VAL A 87 -3.88 2.22 -22.09
CA VAL A 87 -5.31 2.00 -22.41
C VAL A 87 -5.70 2.92 -23.57
N LYS A 88 -6.42 2.40 -24.57
CA LYS A 88 -6.95 3.20 -25.69
C LYS A 88 -8.16 4.01 -25.24
N GLU A 89 -8.41 5.16 -25.86
CA GLU A 89 -9.50 6.08 -25.46
C GLU A 89 -10.89 5.42 -25.48
N ASP A 90 -11.13 4.52 -26.44
CA ASP A 90 -12.39 3.80 -26.64
C ASP A 90 -12.54 2.53 -25.79
N THR A 91 -11.57 2.23 -24.93
CA THR A 91 -11.57 1.01 -24.12
C THR A 91 -12.77 0.95 -23.19
N GLU A 92 -13.42 -0.21 -23.14
CA GLU A 92 -14.52 -0.49 -22.22
C GLU A 92 -14.07 -1.20 -20.94
N LEU A 93 -14.77 -0.88 -19.85
CA LEU A 93 -14.78 -1.57 -18.57
C LEU A 93 -16.02 -2.47 -18.52
N LEU A 94 -15.78 -3.77 -18.45
CA LEU A 94 -16.80 -4.80 -18.47
C LEU A 94 -17.29 -5.14 -17.06
N GLY A 95 -18.52 -5.66 -16.97
CA GLY A 95 -19.14 -6.08 -15.71
C GLY A 95 -19.84 -4.95 -14.95
N LEU A 96 -19.98 -3.78 -15.57
CA LEU A 96 -20.75 -2.66 -15.02
C LEU A 96 -22.27 -2.93 -15.09
N PRO A 97 -23.05 -2.44 -14.10
CA PRO A 97 -24.51 -2.34 -14.19
C PRO A 97 -24.98 -1.55 -15.42
N GLU A 98 -26.20 -1.84 -15.87
CA GLU A 98 -26.86 -1.09 -16.94
C GLU A 98 -27.00 0.40 -16.59
N GLY A 99 -26.79 1.28 -17.58
CA GLY A 99 -26.88 2.73 -17.41
C GLY A 99 -25.61 3.41 -16.90
N ILE A 100 -24.56 2.65 -16.56
CA ILE A 100 -23.22 3.22 -16.27
C ILE A 100 -22.41 3.21 -17.56
N SER A 101 -21.70 4.30 -17.84
CA SER A 101 -20.83 4.37 -19.03
C SER A 101 -19.82 3.23 -19.03
N PRO A 102 -19.70 2.45 -20.13
CA PRO A 102 -18.70 1.42 -20.23
C PRO A 102 -17.30 1.99 -20.48
N HIS A 103 -17.13 3.23 -20.95
CA HIS A 103 -15.82 3.73 -21.34
C HIS A 103 -14.91 3.95 -20.12
N PHE A 104 -13.70 3.40 -20.18
CA PHE A 104 -12.73 3.42 -19.10
C PHE A 104 -12.36 4.85 -18.68
N PHE A 105 -12.11 5.73 -19.65
CA PHE A 105 -11.65 7.10 -19.38
C PHE A 105 -12.75 8.07 -18.88
N ASP A 106 -14.01 7.63 -18.87
CA ASP A 106 -15.08 8.37 -18.19
C ASP A 106 -14.95 8.28 -16.67
N HIS A 107 -14.42 7.15 -16.18
CA HIS A 107 -14.25 6.90 -14.74
C HIS A 107 -12.83 7.14 -14.27
N PHE A 108 -11.85 6.88 -15.14
CA PHE A 108 -10.44 6.94 -14.82
C PHE A 108 -9.70 8.04 -15.58
N TYR A 109 -8.62 8.53 -14.98
CA TYR A 109 -7.60 9.30 -15.69
C TYR A 109 -6.24 8.64 -15.51
N ARG A 110 -5.38 8.77 -16.52
CA ARG A 110 -3.99 8.34 -16.40
C ARG A 110 -3.23 9.35 -15.56
N ILE A 111 -2.44 8.85 -14.62
CA ILE A 111 -1.48 9.68 -13.90
C ILE A 111 -0.24 9.79 -14.77
N ASP A 112 0.03 10.99 -15.30
CA ASP A 112 1.11 11.25 -16.26
C ASP A 112 2.53 11.21 -15.65
N ALA A 113 2.66 10.82 -14.38
CA ALA A 113 3.93 10.50 -13.78
C ALA A 113 4.29 9.04 -14.08
N LEU A 114 5.17 8.83 -15.07
CA LEU A 114 5.89 7.56 -15.21
C LEU A 114 6.69 7.30 -13.93
N LYS A 115 6.26 6.31 -13.14
CA LYS A 115 7.02 5.89 -11.96
C LYS A 115 8.26 5.15 -12.43
N SER A 116 9.40 5.85 -12.42
CA SER A 116 10.71 5.31 -12.79
C SER A 116 11.47 4.69 -11.62
N GLY A 117 10.99 4.89 -10.38
CA GLY A 117 11.69 4.50 -9.16
C GLY A 117 11.14 3.25 -8.49
N ARG A 118 12.02 2.26 -8.27
CA ARG A 118 11.80 1.12 -7.38
C ARG A 118 12.25 1.50 -5.97
N HIS A 119 11.44 1.21 -4.97
CA HIS A 119 11.91 1.25 -3.58
C HIS A 119 12.59 -0.09 -3.31
N HIS A 120 13.88 -0.07 -3.01
CA HIS A 120 14.54 -1.27 -2.54
C HIS A 120 14.07 -1.53 -1.10
N PRO A 121 13.64 -2.76 -0.73
CA PRO A 121 13.10 -3.01 0.61
C PRO A 121 14.15 -2.88 1.72
N LYS A 122 15.44 -2.91 1.35
CA LYS A 122 16.54 -2.59 2.27
C LYS A 122 16.93 -1.12 2.09
N GLY A 123 16.93 -0.38 3.19
CA GLY A 123 17.56 0.94 3.29
C GLY A 123 19.04 0.85 3.66
N CYS A 124 19.65 2.02 3.85
CA CYS A 124 20.98 2.16 4.44
C CYS A 124 20.84 3.02 5.70
N PHE A 125 21.51 2.62 6.78
CA PHE A 125 21.67 3.43 7.97
C PHE A 125 23.15 3.79 8.10
N TRP A 126 23.46 5.08 8.11
CA TRP A 126 24.81 5.59 8.17
C TRP A 126 24.84 6.79 9.10
N ILE A 127 25.83 6.82 9.99
CA ILE A 127 26.08 7.94 10.91
C ILE A 127 27.55 8.32 10.75
N GLU A 128 27.82 9.60 10.54
CA GLU A 128 29.18 10.13 10.64
C GLU A 128 29.59 10.17 12.11
N SER A 129 30.69 9.52 12.45
CA SER A 129 31.23 9.47 13.81
C SER A 129 32.75 9.44 13.79
N ASN A 130 33.36 10.00 14.82
CA ASN A 130 34.79 9.89 15.11
C ASN A 130 35.19 8.51 15.65
N GLN A 131 34.23 7.63 15.93
CA GLN A 131 34.42 6.21 16.25
C GLN A 131 33.68 5.35 15.21
N PRO A 132 34.33 4.95 14.11
CA PRO A 132 33.67 4.20 13.06
C PRO A 132 33.32 2.78 13.54
N GLY A 133 32.10 2.35 13.25
CA GLY A 133 31.60 1.01 13.55
C GLY A 133 30.70 0.50 12.44
N ARG A 134 30.60 -0.82 12.30
CA ARG A 134 29.73 -1.50 11.32
C ARG A 134 28.80 -2.45 12.04
N VAL A 135 27.51 -2.33 11.76
CA VAL A 135 26.48 -3.28 12.22
C VAL A 135 26.16 -4.21 11.05
N ASP A 136 26.53 -5.49 11.15
CA ASP A 136 26.34 -6.47 10.07
C ASP A 136 24.92 -7.02 9.99
N THR A 137 24.09 -6.78 11.00
CA THR A 137 22.69 -7.17 11.02
C THR A 137 21.78 -6.03 10.55
N PRO A 138 20.78 -6.29 9.69
CA PRO A 138 19.78 -5.29 9.33
C PRO A 138 19.11 -4.69 10.57
N LEU A 139 19.11 -3.37 10.64
CA LEU A 139 18.42 -2.63 11.71
C LEU A 139 16.95 -2.44 11.35
N SER A 140 16.08 -2.71 12.32
CA SER A 140 14.69 -2.25 12.22
C SER A 140 14.67 -0.73 12.28
N ILE A 141 13.81 -0.10 11.48
CA ILE A 141 13.58 1.35 11.57
C ILE A 141 13.07 1.76 12.96
N LEU A 142 12.36 0.86 13.64
CA LEU A 142 11.85 1.07 15.00
C LEU A 142 12.97 1.07 16.05
N ASP A 143 14.12 0.50 15.74
CA ASP A 143 15.26 0.43 16.65
C ASP A 143 16.23 1.60 16.43
N ILE A 144 16.01 2.51 15.46
CA ILE A 144 16.93 3.62 15.19
C ILE A 144 17.14 4.51 16.43
N TYR A 145 16.06 4.86 17.14
CA TYR A 145 16.17 5.72 18.32
C TYR A 145 17.03 5.10 19.43
N PRO A 146 16.79 3.84 19.87
CA PRO A 146 17.70 3.17 20.81
C PRO A 146 19.16 3.16 20.38
N HIS A 147 19.45 2.94 19.10
CA HIS A 147 20.82 2.93 18.58
C HIS A 147 21.47 4.32 18.62
N LEU A 148 20.72 5.37 18.30
CA LEU A 148 21.21 6.75 18.41
C LEU A 148 21.46 7.13 19.87
N ALA A 149 20.54 6.81 20.78
CA ALA A 149 20.72 7.09 22.20
C ALA A 149 21.99 6.44 22.76
N ALA A 150 22.22 5.16 22.43
CA ALA A 150 23.43 4.44 22.82
C ALA A 150 24.71 5.08 22.26
N LEU A 151 24.70 5.54 21.00
CA LEU A 151 25.85 6.24 20.40
C LEU A 151 26.23 7.52 21.16
N PHE A 152 25.24 8.24 21.69
CA PHE A 152 25.45 9.45 22.50
C PHE A 152 25.65 9.17 23.99
N GLY A 153 25.72 7.90 24.42
CA GLY A 153 25.85 7.53 25.83
C GLY A 153 24.61 7.87 26.67
N LEU A 154 23.44 7.99 26.03
CA LEU A 154 22.17 8.26 26.69
C LEU A 154 21.44 6.94 26.96
N GLU A 155 20.76 6.85 28.09
CA GLU A 155 19.80 5.76 28.29
C GLU A 155 18.61 5.97 27.36
N ALA A 156 18.35 4.99 26.50
CA ALA A 156 17.14 4.97 25.70
C ALA A 156 15.94 4.82 26.63
N GLY A 157 15.25 5.93 26.93
CA GLY A 157 13.95 5.86 27.59
C GLY A 157 13.02 4.93 26.80
N ALA A 158 12.16 4.19 27.51
CA ALA A 158 11.23 3.24 26.90
C ALA A 158 10.46 3.92 25.76
N SER A 159 10.65 3.45 24.52
CA SER A 159 9.87 3.91 23.39
C SER A 159 8.40 3.56 23.67
N SER A 160 7.52 4.55 23.69
CA SER A 160 6.07 4.41 23.98
C SER A 160 5.29 3.63 22.91
N HIS A 161 5.96 2.94 21.98
CA HIS A 161 5.32 2.07 21.01
C HIS A 161 5.31 0.63 21.54
N THR A 162 4.36 0.36 22.43
CA THR A 162 3.99 -0.99 22.82
C THR A 162 3.30 -1.66 21.62
N MET A 163 4.04 -2.46 20.86
CA MET A 163 3.44 -3.36 19.86
C MET A 163 2.65 -4.47 20.58
N PRO A 164 1.47 -4.91 20.07
CA PRO A 164 0.79 -6.07 20.61
C PRO A 164 1.64 -7.33 20.41
N ALA A 165 1.69 -8.16 21.44
CA ALA A 165 2.49 -9.37 21.47
C ALA A 165 1.86 -10.48 20.60
N SER A 166 2.55 -10.90 19.54
CA SER A 166 2.59 -12.31 19.12
C SER A 166 3.62 -12.57 18.02
N SER A 167 4.74 -13.23 18.37
CA SER A 167 5.40 -14.35 17.65
C SER A 167 6.85 -14.56 18.13
N PRO A 168 7.40 -15.79 18.03
CA PRO A 168 7.98 -16.45 19.20
C PRO A 168 9.49 -16.18 19.40
N SER A 169 9.85 -16.16 20.69
CA SER A 169 11.19 -16.38 21.27
C SER A 169 12.36 -15.63 20.61
N ARG A 170 12.56 -14.37 21.02
CA ARG A 170 13.88 -13.72 20.88
C ARG A 170 14.81 -14.32 21.93
N LYS A 171 15.86 -15.02 21.48
CA LYS A 171 17.02 -15.30 22.35
C LYS A 171 17.59 -13.97 22.84
N PRO A 172 18.07 -13.88 24.09
CA PRO A 172 18.72 -12.67 24.58
C PRO A 172 19.93 -12.32 23.71
N LEU A 173 20.12 -11.02 23.47
CA LEU A 173 21.29 -10.48 22.77
C LEU A 173 22.55 -11.00 23.45
N LYS A 174 23.44 -11.64 22.68
CA LYS A 174 24.84 -11.77 23.09
C LYS A 174 25.50 -10.41 22.88
N GLU A 175 26.21 -9.94 23.89
CA GLU A 175 27.03 -8.74 23.84
C GLU A 175 27.91 -8.75 22.59
N ALA A 176 27.80 -7.69 21.80
CA ALA A 176 28.67 -7.47 20.65
C ALA A 176 30.05 -7.08 21.20
N THR A 177 31.01 -8.00 21.11
CA THR A 177 32.41 -7.67 21.34
C THR A 177 32.89 -6.75 20.23
N ILE A 178 33.23 -5.51 20.59
CA ILE A 178 33.98 -4.59 19.75
C ILE A 178 35.38 -5.17 19.62
N VAL A 179 35.77 -5.55 18.40
CA VAL A 179 37.14 -5.96 18.09
C VAL A 179 37.85 -4.75 17.47
N ASN A 180 38.91 -4.29 18.14
CA ASN A 180 39.79 -3.21 17.67
C ASN A 180 40.61 -3.62 16.45
#